data_AF-B0NP27-F1
#
_entry.id   AF-B0NP27-F1
#
_cell.length_a   1.000
_cell.length_b   1.000
_cell.length_c   1.000
_cell.angle_alpha   90.00
_cell.angle_beta   90.00
_cell.angle_gamma   90.00
#
_symmetry.space_group_name_H-M   'P 1'
#
loop_
_entity.id
_entity.type
_entity.pdbx_description
1 polymer ?
#
loop_
_entity_poly.entity_id
_entity_poly.type
_entity_poly.pdbx_seq_one_letter_code
_entity_poly.pdbx_strand_id
1 'polypeptide(L)'
;MNRETHQPVIIPDAQMRSFILVAGTYDEAVIYVEPEELKLVKGTKVRITGGVFEGAVGEFVRLRHDRRVVVNIEGVMAVATTFIHSSLIEPIGVI
;
A
#
# COMPACT_ATOMS: atom_id res chain seq x y z
N MET A 1 -5.46 15.25 9.69
CA MET A 1 -6.08 16.59 9.51
C MET A 1 -5.69 17.08 8.14
N ASN A 2 -6.63 17.46 7.29
CA ASN A 2 -6.31 18.10 6.02
C ASN A 2 -5.65 19.46 6.35
N ARG A 3 -4.43 19.67 5.86
CA ARG A 3 -3.61 20.86 6.19
C ARG A 3 -4.14 22.15 5.56
N GLU A 4 -4.97 22.04 4.54
CA GLU A 4 -5.57 23.18 3.83
C GLU A 4 -6.94 23.53 4.39
N THR A 5 -7.79 22.52 4.65
CA THR A 5 -9.18 22.75 5.09
C THR A 5 -9.38 22.66 6.60
N HIS A 6 -8.37 22.21 7.36
CA HIS A 6 -8.46 21.95 8.80
C HIS A 6 -9.62 21.01 9.18
N GLN A 7 -10.02 20.14 8.26
CA GLN A 7 -11.04 19.11 8.51
C GLN A 7 -10.38 17.75 8.77
N PRO A 8 -11.06 16.86 9.52
CA PRO A 8 -10.68 15.45 9.57
C PRO A 8 -10.54 14.87 8.16
N VAL A 9 -9.49 14.08 7.92
CA VAL A 9 -9.32 13.38 6.65
C VAL A 9 -10.21 12.15 6.68
N ILE A 10 -11.09 12.00 5.69
CA ILE A 10 -11.90 10.81 5.52
C ILE A 10 -11.15 9.86 4.60
N ILE A 11 -10.83 8.66 5.10
CA ILE A 11 -10.14 7.63 4.33
C ILE A 11 -11.20 6.68 3.73
N PRO A 12 -11.19 6.43 2.41
CA PRO A 12 -12.10 5.47 1.80
C PRO A 12 -11.96 4.06 2.40
N ASP A 13 -13.08 3.38 2.63
CA ASP A 13 -13.13 2.04 3.22
C ASP A 13 -12.18 1.04 2.56
N ALA A 14 -12.10 1.04 1.23
CA ALA A 14 -11.23 0.12 0.49
C ALA A 14 -9.74 0.35 0.79
N GLN A 15 -9.33 1.61 0.97
CA GLN A 15 -7.96 1.97 1.35
C GLN A 15 -7.68 1.57 2.80
N MET A 16 -8.63 1.85 3.71
CA MET A 16 -8.49 1.49 5.12
C MET A 16 -8.41 -0.02 5.31
N ARG A 17 -9.23 -0.81 4.62
CA ARG A 17 -9.17 -2.27 4.66
C ARG A 17 -7.81 -2.81 4.21
N SER A 18 -7.28 -2.28 3.11
CA SER A 18 -5.95 -2.66 2.61
C SER A 18 -4.86 -2.28 3.60
N PHE A 19 -4.97 -1.11 4.24
CA PHE A 19 -4.05 -0.68 5.27
C PHE A 19 -4.07 -1.62 6.49
N ILE A 20 -5.25 -1.96 7.00
CA ILE A 20 -5.40 -2.88 8.15
C ILE A 20 -4.79 -4.24 7.82
N LEU A 21 -5.02 -4.77 6.61
CA LEU A 21 -4.47 -6.06 6.17
C LEU A 21 -2.94 -6.06 6.14
N VAL A 22 -2.31 -4.96 5.68
CA VAL A 22 -0.84 -4.90 5.59
C VAL A 22 -0.20 -4.51 6.92
N ALA A 23 -0.73 -3.51 7.63
CA ALA A 23 -0.16 -3.00 8.87
C ALA A 23 -0.50 -3.86 10.11
N GLY A 24 -1.57 -4.65 10.05
CA GLY A 24 -2.03 -5.49 11.16
C GLY A 24 -1.29 -6.83 11.30
N THR A 25 -0.39 -7.16 10.37
CA THR A 25 0.37 -8.41 10.39
C THR A 25 1.63 -8.23 11.23
N TYR A 26 1.62 -8.76 12.45
CA TYR A 26 2.72 -8.57 13.42
C TYR A 26 3.96 -9.45 13.15
N ASP A 27 3.82 -10.54 12.38
CA ASP A 27 4.90 -11.51 12.13
C ASP A 27 5.81 -11.16 10.95
N GLU A 28 5.33 -10.38 9.98
CA GLU A 28 6.12 -9.97 8.82
C GLU A 28 6.45 -8.48 8.92
N ALA A 29 7.74 -8.13 8.90
CA ALA A 29 8.16 -6.75 9.08
C ALA A 29 7.53 -5.85 7.99
N VAL A 30 6.76 -4.87 8.40
CA VAL A 30 6.16 -3.86 7.53
C VAL A 30 7.07 -2.64 7.54
N ILE A 31 7.25 -2.01 6.38
CA ILE A 31 8.03 -0.77 6.29
C ILE A 31 7.07 0.40 6.13
N TYR A 32 7.12 1.33 7.08
CA TYR A 32 6.47 2.63 6.98
C TYR A 32 7.39 3.55 6.20
N VAL A 33 6.85 4.16 5.15
CA VAL A 33 7.58 5.09 4.29
C VAL A 33 6.83 6.41 4.25
N GLU A 34 7.59 7.51 4.29
CA GLU A 34 6.99 8.81 4.05
C GLU A 34 6.46 8.86 2.61
N PRO A 35 5.26 9.42 2.36
CA PRO A 35 4.71 9.54 1.00
C PRO A 35 5.67 10.25 0.03
N GLU A 36 6.55 11.09 0.56
CA GLU A 36 7.56 11.83 -0.19
C GLU A 36 8.74 10.97 -0.64
N GLU A 37 9.05 9.87 0.06
CA GLU A 37 10.04 8.87 -0.36
C GLU A 37 9.55 8.04 -1.55
N LEU A 38 8.23 8.02 -1.78
CA LEU A 38 7.58 7.36 -2.92
C LEU A 38 7.46 8.25 -4.15
N LYS A 39 7.97 9.50 -4.09
CA LYS A 39 8.03 10.39 -5.25
C LYS A 39 8.75 9.65 -6.39
N LEU A 40 7.98 9.27 -7.42
CA LEU A 40 8.38 8.98 -8.82
C LEU A 40 8.19 7.56 -9.40
N VAL A 41 7.38 6.66 -8.86
CA VAL A 41 6.95 5.50 -9.67
C VAL A 41 5.43 5.36 -9.59
N LYS A 42 4.73 5.74 -10.67
CA LYS A 42 3.36 5.28 -10.91
C LYS A 42 3.42 3.74 -10.98
N GLY A 43 3.14 3.08 -9.87
CA GLY A 43 3.11 1.63 -9.81
C GLY A 43 1.90 1.10 -10.58
N THR A 44 1.95 -0.17 -10.95
CA THR A 44 0.73 -0.84 -11.41
C THR A 44 -0.16 -1.07 -10.19
N LYS A 45 -1.43 -0.68 -10.26
CA LYS A 45 -2.40 -1.06 -9.22
C LYS A 45 -2.56 -2.57 -9.24
N VAL A 46 -2.43 -3.18 -8.07
CA VAL A 46 -2.46 -4.63 -7.94
C VAL A 46 -3.27 -5.06 -6.71
N ARG A 47 -3.76 -6.29 -6.76
CA ARG A 47 -4.34 -7.02 -5.64
C ARG A 47 -3.39 -8.14 -5.24
N ILE A 48 -3.21 -8.33 -3.94
CA ILE A 48 -2.54 -9.52 -3.41
C ILE A 48 -3.56 -10.67 -3.35
N THR A 49 -3.22 -11.82 -3.93
CA THR A 49 -4.13 -12.95 -4.12
C THR A 49 -3.85 -14.16 -3.23
N GLY A 50 -2.87 -14.07 -2.33
CA GLY A 50 -2.60 -15.12 -1.36
C GLY A 50 -1.59 -14.72 -0.29
N GLY A 51 -1.41 -15.60 0.70
CA GLY A 51 -0.55 -15.35 1.85
C GLY A 51 -1.20 -14.44 2.89
N VAL A 52 -0.40 -13.92 3.82
CA VAL A 52 -0.91 -13.15 4.97
C VAL A 52 -1.53 -11.79 4.60
N PHE A 53 -1.22 -11.28 3.41
CA PHE A 53 -1.73 -10.00 2.90
C PHE A 53 -2.83 -10.16 1.84
N GLU A 54 -3.41 -11.36 1.68
CA GLU A 54 -4.46 -11.63 0.71
C GLU A 54 -5.61 -10.60 0.79
N GLY A 55 -6.03 -10.10 -0.38
CA GLY A 55 -7.09 -9.11 -0.52
C GLY A 55 -6.62 -7.65 -0.43
N ALA A 56 -5.39 -7.38 0.02
CA ALA A 56 -4.86 -6.02 0.06
C ALA A 56 -4.67 -5.46 -1.36
N VAL A 57 -5.05 -4.19 -1.54
CA VAL A 57 -4.89 -3.45 -2.79
C VAL A 57 -3.88 -2.33 -2.60
N GLY A 58 -2.93 -2.23 -3.52
CA GLY A 58 -1.89 -1.22 -3.47
C GLY A 58 -1.23 -1.00 -4.83
N GLU A 59 -0.11 -0.30 -4.82
CA GLU A 59 0.73 -0.08 -5.99
C GLU A 59 1.96 -0.98 -5.91
N PHE A 60 2.22 -1.67 -7.01
CA PHE A 60 3.44 -2.45 -7.16
C PHE A 60 4.62 -1.53 -7.46
N VAL A 61 5.58 -1.48 -6.55
CA VAL A 61 6.77 -0.64 -6.67
C VAL A 61 8.03 -1.42 -6.30
N ARG A 62 9.17 -0.92 -6.77
CA ARG A 62 10.48 -1.45 -6.39
C ARG A 62 11.14 -0.52 -5.39
N LEU A 63 11.28 -0.96 -4.15
CA LEU A 63 11.91 -0.19 -3.07
C LEU A 63 13.15 -0.94 -2.58
N ARG A 64 14.28 -0.22 -2.49
CA ARG A 64 15.57 -0.77 -2.02
C ARG A 64 15.94 -2.10 -2.72
N HIS A 65 15.72 -2.15 -4.03
CA HIS A 65 15.92 -3.33 -4.91
C HIS A 65 14.92 -4.49 -4.76
N ASP A 66 14.03 -4.47 -3.78
CA ASP A 66 12.97 -5.46 -3.57
C ASP A 66 11.65 -5.07 -4.23
N ARG A 67 10.90 -6.08 -4.67
CA ARG A 67 9.52 -5.93 -5.13
C ARG A 67 8.59 -5.86 -3.93
N ARG A 68 7.79 -4.80 -3.86
CA ARG A 68 6.89 -4.54 -2.73
C ARG A 68 5.53 -4.06 -3.24
N VAL A 69 4.51 -4.34 -2.47
CA VAL A 69 3.20 -3.71 -2.64
C VAL A 69 3.10 -2.61 -1.60
N VAL A 70 2.80 -1.41 -2.07
CA VAL A 70 2.63 -0.23 -1.22
C VAL A 70 1.16 0.15 -1.16
N VAL A 71 0.63 0.22 0.05
CA VAL A 71 -0.68 0.79 0.32
C VAL A 71 -0.47 2.25 0.70
N ASN A 72 -0.96 3.16 -0.15
CA ASN A 72 -0.90 4.60 0.09
C ASN A 72 -2.25 5.10 0.60
N ILE A 73 -2.25 5.75 1.76
CA ILE A 73 -3.36 6.57 2.23
C ILE A 73 -2.99 8.02 1.89
N GLU A 74 -3.63 8.54 0.86
CA GLU A 74 -3.30 9.84 0.28
C GLU A 74 -3.37 10.97 1.33
N GLY A 75 -2.29 11.76 1.40
CA GLY A 75 -2.17 12.86 2.35
C GLY A 75 -2.03 12.44 3.81
N VAL A 76 -1.89 11.14 4.10
CA VAL A 76 -1.75 10.61 5.46
C VAL A 76 -0.43 9.84 5.62
N MET A 77 -0.25 8.71 4.93
CA MET A 77 0.94 7.86 5.06
C MET A 77 0.98 6.76 3.99
N ALA A 78 2.11 6.06 3.86
CA ALA A 78 2.21 4.86 3.05
C ALA A 78 2.88 3.70 3.81
N VAL A 79 2.44 2.48 3.47
CA VAL A 79 2.86 1.24 4.11
C VAL A 79 3.28 0.24 3.04
N ALA A 80 4.46 -0.36 3.20
CA ALA A 80 5.03 -1.31 2.25
C ALA A 80 5.20 -2.70 2.90
N THR A 81 4.90 -3.75 2.15
CA THR A 81 5.29 -5.11 2.53
C THR A 81 6.83 -5.27 2.58
N THR A 82 7.35 -6.24 3.33
CA THR A 82 8.80 -6.52 3.33
C THR A 82 9.27 -7.11 2.01
N PHE A 83 8.52 -8.09 1.53
CA PHE A 83 8.76 -8.77 0.28
C PHE A 83 7.45 -9.38 -0.18
N ILE A 84 7.26 -9.49 -1.49
CA ILE A 84 6.15 -10.27 -2.02
C ILE A 84 6.55 -10.97 -3.33
N HIS A 85 6.19 -12.24 -3.43
CA HIS A 85 6.43 -13.01 -4.64
C HIS A 85 5.46 -12.59 -5.75
N SER A 86 5.95 -12.43 -6.97
CA SER A 86 5.15 -11.90 -8.09
C SER A 86 3.96 -12.79 -8.48
N SER A 87 3.97 -14.08 -8.12
CA SER A 87 2.83 -14.99 -8.36
C SER A 87 1.63 -14.73 -7.47
N LEU A 88 1.79 -13.95 -6.40
CA LEU A 88 0.74 -13.60 -5.44
C LEU A 88 0.10 -12.24 -5.74
N ILE A 89 0.36 -11.69 -6.93
CA ILE A 89 0.00 -10.33 -7.29
C ILE A 89 -0.70 -10.35 -8.63
N GLU A 90 -1.87 -9.74 -8.69
CA GLU A 90 -2.63 -9.58 -9.93
C GLU A 90 -2.87 -8.10 -10.23
N PRO A 91 -2.66 -7.65 -11.48
CA PRO A 91 -2.97 -6.28 -11.87
C PRO A 91 -4.48 -6.02 -11.80
N ILE A 92 -4.85 -4.90 -11.21
CA ILE A 92 -6.21 -4.38 -11.25
C ILE A 92 -6.25 -3.41 -12.42
N GLY A 93 -6.88 -3.83 -13.52
CA GLY A 93 -7.10 -2.93 -14.66
C GLY A 93 -7.89 -1.70 -14.23
N VAL A 94 -7.49 -0.53 -14.73
CA VAL A 94 -8.36 0.65 -14.74
C VAL A 94 -9.26 0.46 -15.96
N ILE A 95 -10.48 -0.04 -15.73
CA ILE A 95 -11.55 -0.02 -16.75
C ILE A 95 -12.14 1.38 -16.76
#